data_AF-A0AB35X9E0-F1
#
_entry.id   AF-A0AB35X9E0-F1
#
_cell.length_a   1.000
_cell.length_b   1.000
_cell.length_c   1.000
_cell.angle_alpha   90.00
_cell.angle_beta   90.00
_cell.angle_gamma   90.00
#
_symmetry.space_group_name_H-M   'P 1'
#
loop_
_entity.id
_entity.type
_entity.pdbx_description
1 polymer ?
#
loop_
_entity_poly.entity_id
_entity_poly.type
_entity_poly.pdbx_seq_one_letter_code
_entity_poly.pdbx_strand_id
1 'polypeptide(L)'
;MGKVASVAFSLVSIIIAPLLLHTPNGIFDLMRRFTGFYSIPIITIVLVGFLTRHVPARAAKSVLIFHIIAYGLYTFTDLNNLIPVHFIHVMGILFVIEVVIMLLIGKFQPVNWVEPNIPPAKIPMEKWRYAERVSAIMMAALVSIFITLSPLGLAAKTGIPESFPWLIAAVWGVALIFIFVLTRRQRCCQNGCLRKEQERNAPEITPNR
;
A
#
# COMPACT_ATOMS: atom_id res chain seq x y z
N MET A 1 -1.17 -26.86 24.21
CA MET A 1 -1.67 -25.47 24.23
C MET A 1 -2.45 -25.10 22.97
N GLY A 2 -1.91 -25.31 21.75
CA GLY A 2 -2.63 -24.98 20.50
C GLY A 2 -4.02 -25.62 20.35
N LYS A 3 -4.18 -26.92 20.67
CA LYS A 3 -5.47 -27.63 20.59
C LYS A 3 -6.56 -27.02 21.49
N VAL A 4 -6.20 -26.60 22.70
CA VAL A 4 -7.17 -26.03 23.65
C VAL A 4 -7.56 -24.62 23.21
N ALA A 5 -6.60 -23.82 22.75
CA ALA A 5 -6.88 -22.49 22.21
C ALA A 5 -7.81 -22.55 20.99
N SER A 6 -7.57 -23.45 20.03
CA SER A 6 -8.43 -23.59 18.86
C SER A 6 -9.85 -24.03 19.22
N VAL A 7 -10.01 -24.96 20.17
CA VAL A 7 -11.34 -25.39 20.64
C VAL A 7 -12.09 -24.22 21.30
N ALA A 8 -11.40 -23.41 22.11
CA ALA A 8 -11.99 -22.22 22.71
C ALA A 8 -12.44 -21.19 21.65
N PHE A 9 -11.60 -20.90 20.64
CA PHE A 9 -11.97 -19.98 19.55
C PHE A 9 -13.17 -20.49 18.74
N SER A 10 -13.24 -21.79 18.44
CA SER A 10 -14.37 -22.37 17.72
C SER A 10 -15.69 -22.21 18.49
N LEU A 11 -15.68 -22.44 19.80
CA LEU A 11 -16.86 -22.26 20.64
C LEU A 11 -17.35 -20.80 20.64
N VAL A 12 -16.42 -19.86 20.78
CA VAL A 12 -16.73 -18.42 20.71
C VAL A 12 -17.30 -18.05 19.34
N SER A 13 -16.74 -18.59 18.24
CA SER A 13 -17.24 -18.32 16.89
C SER A 13 -18.67 -18.84 16.67
N ILE A 14 -19.01 -20.01 17.22
CA ILE A 14 -20.38 -20.57 17.12
C ILE A 14 -21.38 -19.66 17.83
N ILE A 15 -20.99 -19.05 18.96
CA ILE A 15 -21.85 -18.13 19.72
C ILE A 15 -22.01 -16.79 18.98
N ILE A 16 -20.97 -16.28 18.33
CA ILE A 16 -21.01 -14.98 17.62
C ILE A 16 -21.78 -15.08 16.30
N ALA A 17 -21.72 -16.22 15.59
CA ALA A 17 -22.37 -16.42 14.31
C ALA A 17 -23.86 -16.00 14.24
N PRO A 18 -24.76 -16.39 15.18
CA PRO A 18 -26.16 -15.96 15.16
C PRO A 18 -26.36 -14.46 15.40
N LEU A 19 -25.42 -13.78 16.08
CA LEU A 19 -25.50 -12.32 16.28
C LEU A 19 -25.25 -11.56 14.96
N LEU A 20 -24.51 -12.15 14.02
CA LEU A 20 -24.16 -11.50 12.74
C LEU A 20 -25.37 -11.37 11.78
N LEU A 21 -26.39 -12.22 11.93
CA LEU A 21 -27.59 -12.20 11.08
C LEU A 21 -28.42 -10.91 11.26
N HIS A 22 -28.27 -10.22 12.38
CA HIS A 22 -29.04 -9.02 12.72
C HIS A 22 -28.35 -7.71 12.29
N THR A 23 -27.37 -7.75 11.37
CA THR A 23 -26.62 -6.55 10.95
C THR A 23 -27.30 -5.79 9.80
N PRO A 24 -27.66 -4.50 9.98
CA PRO A 24 -28.42 -3.72 8.98
C PRO A 24 -27.69 -3.48 7.64
N ASN A 25 -26.35 -3.46 7.65
CA ASN A 25 -25.52 -3.05 6.50
C ASN A 25 -24.79 -4.23 5.80
N GLY A 26 -25.09 -5.48 6.20
CA GLY A 26 -24.49 -6.69 5.63
C GLY A 26 -23.14 -7.10 6.26
N ILE A 27 -22.85 -8.40 6.21
CA ILE A 27 -21.66 -9.02 6.84
C ILE A 27 -20.35 -8.50 6.24
N PHE A 28 -20.34 -8.16 4.95
CA PHE A 28 -19.15 -7.66 4.27
C PHE A 28 -18.67 -6.31 4.84
N ASP A 29 -19.58 -5.41 5.17
CA ASP A 29 -19.25 -4.11 5.76
C ASP A 29 -18.60 -4.30 7.14
N LEU A 30 -19.16 -5.19 7.96
CA LEU A 30 -18.57 -5.55 9.24
C LEU A 30 -17.15 -6.12 9.11
N MET A 31 -16.95 -7.08 8.20
CA MET A 31 -15.62 -7.65 7.94
C MET A 31 -14.63 -6.56 7.49
N ARG A 32 -15.07 -5.64 6.63
CA ARG A 32 -14.23 -4.54 6.15
C ARG A 32 -13.87 -3.55 7.27
N ARG A 33 -14.78 -3.29 8.20
CA ARG A 33 -14.53 -2.45 9.38
C ARG A 33 -13.50 -3.08 10.31
N PHE A 34 -13.64 -4.38 10.63
CA PHE A 34 -12.68 -5.09 11.48
C PHE A 34 -11.29 -5.19 10.86
N THR A 35 -11.23 -5.56 9.57
CA THR A 35 -9.96 -5.65 8.84
C THR A 35 -9.28 -4.28 8.77
N GLY A 36 -10.04 -3.20 8.48
CA GLY A 36 -9.52 -1.84 8.54
C GLY A 36 -8.99 -1.45 9.92
N PHE A 37 -9.75 -1.70 10.98
CA PHE A 37 -9.40 -1.32 12.35
C PHE A 37 -8.06 -1.90 12.82
N TYR A 38 -7.81 -3.18 12.52
CA TYR A 38 -6.54 -3.81 12.86
C TYR A 38 -5.41 -3.39 11.89
N SER A 39 -5.70 -3.30 10.60
CA SER A 39 -4.67 -3.02 9.58
C SER A 39 -4.14 -1.59 9.64
N ILE A 40 -4.97 -0.58 9.96
CA ILE A 40 -4.55 0.83 10.00
C ILE A 40 -3.37 1.07 10.93
N PRO A 41 -3.46 0.80 12.26
CA PRO A 41 -2.36 1.07 13.17
C PRO A 41 -1.10 0.25 12.84
N ILE A 42 -1.26 -0.96 12.31
CA ILE A 42 -0.12 -1.78 11.87
C ILE A 42 0.59 -1.15 10.69
N ILE A 43 -0.16 -0.73 9.66
CA ILE A 43 0.41 -0.05 8.50
C ILE A 43 1.06 1.26 8.94
N THR A 44 0.45 2.03 9.83
CA THR A 44 1.04 3.26 10.39
C THR A 44 2.39 2.98 11.05
N ILE A 45 2.45 2.01 11.97
CA ILE A 45 3.69 1.68 12.71
C ILE A 45 4.78 1.19 11.75
N VAL A 46 4.44 0.32 10.81
CA VAL A 46 5.38 -0.22 9.82
C VAL A 46 5.87 0.87 8.87
N LEU A 47 4.97 1.68 8.33
CA LEU A 47 5.30 2.77 7.42
C LEU A 47 6.23 3.79 8.08
N VAL A 48 5.90 4.22 9.30
CA VAL A 48 6.73 5.15 10.06
C VAL A 48 8.08 4.51 10.41
N GLY A 49 8.10 3.23 10.79
CA GLY A 49 9.33 2.49 11.05
C GLY A 49 10.27 2.38 9.84
N PHE A 50 9.72 2.32 8.62
CA PHE A 50 10.51 2.37 7.39
C PHE A 50 10.94 3.79 7.00
N LEU A 51 10.09 4.79 7.24
CA LEU A 51 10.34 6.16 6.79
C LEU A 51 11.23 6.97 7.75
N THR A 52 11.24 6.65 9.04
CA THR A 52 12.05 7.36 10.04
C THR A 52 12.66 6.42 11.08
N ARG A 53 13.94 6.66 11.39
CA ARG A 53 14.69 5.93 12.44
C ARG A 53 14.54 6.53 13.84
N HIS A 54 13.90 7.70 13.94
CA HIS A 54 13.91 8.50 15.18
C HIS A 54 12.71 8.23 16.08
N VAL A 55 11.73 7.44 15.64
CA VAL A 55 10.48 7.23 16.40
C VAL A 55 10.68 6.18 17.49
N PRO A 56 10.46 6.52 18.78
CA PRO A 56 10.64 5.58 19.88
C PRO A 56 9.50 4.55 19.95
N ALA A 57 9.80 3.34 20.45
CA ALA A 57 8.81 2.28 20.68
C ALA A 57 7.65 2.71 21.62
N ARG A 58 7.88 3.74 22.45
CA ARG A 58 6.84 4.34 23.32
C ARG A 58 5.75 5.05 22.50
N ALA A 59 6.12 5.70 21.39
CA ALA A 59 5.17 6.37 20.51
C ALA A 59 4.19 5.38 19.87
N ALA A 60 4.69 4.22 19.44
CA ALA A 60 3.84 3.17 18.86
C ALA A 60 2.79 2.67 19.88
N LYS A 61 3.17 2.49 21.15
CA LYS A 61 2.22 2.10 22.20
C LYS A 61 1.17 3.17 22.48
N SER A 62 1.57 4.44 22.54
CA SER A 62 0.62 5.54 22.77
C SER A 62 -0.35 5.70 21.61
N VAL A 63 0.11 5.54 20.36
CA VAL A 63 -0.74 5.59 19.15
C VAL A 63 -1.77 4.47 19.15
N LEU A 64 -1.40 3.25 19.55
CA LEU A 64 -2.37 2.15 19.62
C LEU A 64 -3.47 2.41 20.67
N ILE A 65 -3.10 2.93 21.84
CA ILE A 65 -4.06 3.30 22.88
C ILE A 65 -4.95 4.45 22.40
N PHE A 66 -4.34 5.47 21.80
CA PHE A 66 -5.03 6.61 21.21
C PHE A 66 -6.03 6.16 20.13
N HIS A 67 -5.64 5.24 19.25
CA HIS A 67 -6.51 4.71 18.19
C HIS A 67 -7.77 4.08 18.78
N ILE A 68 -7.61 3.18 19.76
CA ILE A 68 -8.74 2.49 20.39
C ILE A 68 -9.67 3.50 21.08
N ILE A 69 -9.12 4.48 21.80
CA ILE A 69 -9.91 5.51 22.48
C ILE A 69 -10.61 6.43 21.47
N ALA A 70 -9.90 6.91 20.46
CA ALA A 70 -10.43 7.81 19.44
C ALA A 70 -11.53 7.13 18.59
N TYR A 71 -11.30 5.89 18.16
CA TYR A 71 -12.29 5.11 17.42
C TYR A 71 -13.49 4.73 18.30
N GLY A 72 -13.25 4.39 19.56
CA GLY A 72 -14.31 4.16 20.54
C GLY A 72 -15.17 5.40 20.72
N LEU A 73 -14.56 6.55 21.00
CA LEU A 73 -15.27 7.82 21.15
C LEU A 73 -16.02 8.20 19.86
N TYR A 74 -15.41 8.03 18.69
CA TYR A 74 -16.09 8.24 17.40
C TYR A 74 -17.37 7.39 17.27
N THR A 75 -17.31 6.14 17.72
CA THR A 75 -18.43 5.20 17.65
C THR A 75 -19.51 5.49 18.70
N PHE A 76 -19.13 5.88 19.92
CA PHE A 76 -20.06 6.09 21.04
C PHE A 76 -20.68 7.49 21.11
N THR A 77 -20.06 8.52 20.53
CA THR A 77 -20.51 9.92 20.69
C THR A 77 -21.46 10.38 19.57
N ASP A 78 -22.02 9.46 18.79
CA ASP A 78 -23.01 9.75 17.73
C ASP A 78 -22.60 10.87 16.73
N LEU A 79 -21.29 11.09 16.54
CA LEU A 79 -20.77 12.02 15.52
C LEU A 79 -21.18 11.62 14.10
N ASN A 80 -21.60 10.36 13.90
CA ASN A 80 -22.20 9.84 12.67
C ASN A 80 -23.49 10.57 12.26
N ASN A 81 -24.21 11.21 13.20
CA ASN A 81 -25.47 11.90 12.91
C ASN A 81 -25.27 13.31 12.35
N LEU A 82 -24.08 13.90 12.49
CA LEU A 82 -23.78 15.28 12.05
C LEU A 82 -23.08 15.34 10.70
N ILE A 83 -22.36 14.28 10.32
CA ILE A 83 -21.70 14.19 9.02
C ILE A 83 -21.87 12.74 8.52
N PRO A 84 -22.63 12.49 7.42
CA PRO A 84 -22.81 11.17 6.84
C PRO A 84 -21.52 10.71 6.12
N VAL A 85 -20.46 10.52 6.89
CA VAL A 85 -19.14 10.11 6.41
C VAL A 85 -19.06 8.59 6.45
N HIS A 86 -18.83 7.97 5.30
CA HIS A 86 -18.59 6.54 5.23
C HIS A 86 -17.34 6.15 6.04
N PHE A 87 -17.37 5.00 6.72
CA PHE A 87 -16.32 4.58 7.67
C PHE A 87 -14.89 4.64 7.09
N ILE A 88 -14.74 4.43 5.77
CA ILE A 88 -13.45 4.49 5.07
C ILE A 88 -12.76 5.85 5.24
N HIS A 89 -13.52 6.95 5.17
CA HIS A 89 -12.93 8.29 5.31
C HIS A 89 -12.50 8.55 6.75
N VAL A 90 -13.29 8.08 7.73
CA VAL A 90 -12.94 8.15 9.15
C VAL A 90 -11.63 7.42 9.40
N MET A 91 -11.52 6.21 8.89
CA MET A 91 -10.30 5.40 8.95
C MET A 91 -9.08 6.08 8.30
N GLY A 92 -9.28 6.74 7.16
CA GLY A 92 -8.24 7.51 6.49
C GLY A 92 -7.78 8.73 7.32
N ILE A 93 -8.70 9.44 7.96
CA ILE A 93 -8.37 10.58 8.83
C ILE A 93 -7.62 10.11 10.07
N LEU A 94 -8.09 9.03 10.70
CA LEU A 94 -7.41 8.41 11.85
C LEU A 94 -5.97 8.02 11.47
N PHE A 95 -5.77 7.39 10.31
CA PHE A 95 -4.44 7.04 9.81
C PHE A 95 -3.51 8.26 9.73
N VAL A 96 -3.97 9.38 9.16
CA VAL A 96 -3.16 10.60 9.06
C VAL A 96 -2.83 11.16 10.45
N ILE A 97 -3.80 11.20 11.36
CA ILE A 97 -3.61 11.67 12.73
C ILE A 97 -2.58 10.80 13.47
N GLU A 98 -2.65 9.47 13.33
CA GLU A 98 -1.70 8.55 13.96
C GLU A 98 -0.28 8.77 13.47
N VAL A 99 -0.08 8.91 12.16
CA VAL A 99 1.22 9.21 11.58
C VAL A 99 1.75 10.53 12.14
N VAL A 100 0.90 11.57 12.21
CA VAL A 100 1.28 12.88 12.75
C VAL A 100 1.69 12.77 14.22
N ILE A 101 0.91 12.10 15.07
CA ILE A 101 1.24 11.91 16.49
C ILE A 101 2.57 11.16 16.63
N MET A 102 2.77 10.11 15.85
CA MET A 102 3.97 9.30 15.90
C MET A 102 5.21 10.09 15.47
N LEU A 103 5.11 10.93 14.44
CA LEU A 103 6.17 11.82 13.98
C LEU A 103 6.44 12.98 14.96
N LEU A 104 5.39 13.56 15.57
CA LEU A 104 5.54 14.60 16.59
C LEU A 104 6.31 14.06 17.79
N ILE A 105 5.92 12.90 18.33
CA ILE A 105 6.62 12.27 19.45
C ILE A 105 8.06 11.91 19.05
N GLY A 106 8.28 11.41 17.83
CA GLY A 106 9.63 11.15 17.31
C GLY A 106 10.50 12.41 17.19
N LYS A 107 9.90 13.57 16.94
CA LYS A 107 10.62 14.85 16.91
C LYS A 107 10.97 15.36 18.32
N PHE A 108 10.07 15.20 19.29
CA PHE A 108 10.29 15.67 20.67
C PHE A 108 11.13 14.70 21.50
N GLN A 109 11.08 13.40 21.22
CA GLN A 109 11.82 12.36 21.91
C GLN A 109 12.51 11.43 20.90
N PRO A 110 13.51 11.93 20.16
CA PRO A 110 14.22 11.12 19.20
C PRO A 110 14.95 9.99 19.92
N VAL A 111 14.83 8.78 19.39
CA VAL A 111 15.65 7.66 19.85
C VAL A 111 17.05 7.77 19.24
N ASN A 112 18.08 7.61 20.06
CA ASN A 112 19.45 7.47 19.57
C ASN A 112 19.58 6.09 18.93
N TRP A 113 19.34 6.00 17.62
CA TRP A 113 19.63 4.77 16.89
C TRP A 113 21.15 4.61 16.85
N VAL A 114 21.64 3.49 17.37
CA VAL A 114 23.04 3.08 17.19
C VAL A 114 23.04 2.17 15.99
N GLU A 115 23.72 2.58 14.91
CA GLU A 115 23.96 1.71 13.77
C GLU A 115 24.62 0.41 14.27
N PRO A 116 24.03 -0.77 14.05
CA PRO A 116 24.68 -2.02 14.42
C PRO A 116 26.06 -2.08 13.76
N ASN A 117 27.09 -2.52 14.49
CA ASN A 117 28.46 -2.68 13.96
C ASN A 117 28.60 -3.84 12.95
N ILE A 118 27.49 -4.25 12.33
CA ILE A 118 27.41 -5.32 11.35
C ILE A 118 27.14 -4.61 10.03
N PRO A 119 27.99 -4.77 9.00
CA PRO A 119 27.74 -4.16 7.71
C PRO A 119 26.36 -4.57 7.20
N PRO A 120 25.56 -3.64 6.67
CA PRO A 120 24.23 -3.96 6.19
C PRO A 120 24.33 -5.09 5.18
N ALA A 121 23.48 -6.11 5.34
CA ALA A 121 23.41 -7.23 4.41
C ALA A 121 23.19 -6.65 3.00
N LYS A 122 24.21 -6.76 2.15
CA LYS A 122 24.19 -6.25 0.77
C LYS A 122 23.38 -7.23 -0.09
N ILE A 123 22.08 -7.27 0.15
CA ILE A 123 21.13 -8.00 -0.67
C ILE A 123 21.05 -7.22 -1.99
N PRO A 124 21.35 -7.82 -3.15
CA PRO A 124 21.23 -7.15 -4.43
C PRO A 124 19.76 -6.78 -4.64
N MET A 125 19.43 -5.51 -4.44
CA MET A 125 18.12 -4.92 -4.74
C MET A 125 18.01 -4.67 -6.25
N GLU A 126 18.40 -5.67 -7.06
CA GLU A 126 18.28 -5.58 -8.50
C GLU A 126 16.83 -5.84 -8.88
N LYS A 127 16.24 -4.88 -9.58
CA LYS A 127 14.87 -4.99 -10.09
C LYS A 127 14.77 -6.18 -11.03
N TRP A 128 13.71 -6.98 -10.88
CA TRP A 128 13.45 -8.07 -11.81
C TRP A 128 13.28 -7.53 -13.24
N ARG A 129 13.86 -8.23 -14.23
CA ARG A 129 13.92 -7.82 -15.66
C ARG A 129 12.57 -7.44 -16.28
N TYR A 130 11.47 -7.98 -15.75
CA TYR A 130 10.11 -7.73 -16.24
C TYR A 130 9.25 -6.88 -15.29
N ALA A 131 9.78 -6.45 -14.14
CA ALA A 131 9.01 -5.73 -13.12
C ALA A 131 8.30 -4.48 -13.68
N GLU A 132 9.03 -3.64 -14.44
CA GLU A 132 8.47 -2.42 -15.03
C GLU A 132 7.42 -2.70 -16.13
N ARG A 133 7.56 -3.82 -16.85
CA ARG A 133 6.61 -4.20 -17.89
C ARG A 133 5.33 -4.75 -17.29
N VAL A 134 5.46 -5.62 -16.30
CA VAL A 134 4.33 -6.24 -15.61
C VAL A 134 3.53 -5.20 -14.83
N SER A 135 4.17 -4.24 -14.15
CA SER A 135 3.45 -3.18 -13.42
C SER A 135 2.64 -2.27 -14.36
N ALA A 136 3.17 -1.93 -15.53
CA ALA A 136 2.45 -1.15 -16.55
C ALA A 136 1.22 -1.89 -17.09
N ILE A 137 1.35 -3.20 -17.36
CA ILE A 137 0.24 -4.05 -17.81
C ILE A 137 -0.82 -4.17 -16.71
N MET A 138 -0.43 -4.37 -15.45
CA MET A 138 -1.38 -4.44 -14.32
C MET A 138 -2.16 -3.13 -14.16
N MET A 139 -1.51 -1.97 -14.29
CA MET A 139 -2.18 -0.67 -14.25
C MET A 139 -3.17 -0.52 -15.41
N ALA A 140 -2.76 -0.86 -16.62
CA ALA A 140 -3.64 -0.81 -17.80
C ALA A 140 -4.85 -1.74 -17.66
N ALA A 141 -4.65 -2.94 -17.11
CA ALA A 141 -5.72 -3.88 -16.83
C ALA A 141 -6.70 -3.34 -15.78
N LEU A 142 -6.20 -2.73 -14.69
CA LEU A 142 -7.03 -2.11 -13.65
C LEU A 142 -7.88 -0.94 -14.20
N VAL A 143 -7.28 -0.09 -15.03
CA VAL A 143 -8.01 1.01 -15.67
C VAL A 143 -9.04 0.46 -16.67
N SER A 144 -8.68 -0.56 -17.44
CA SER A 144 -9.57 -1.19 -18.43
C SER A 144 -10.80 -1.81 -17.77
N ILE A 145 -10.62 -2.58 -16.68
CA ILE A 145 -11.76 -3.16 -15.96
C ILE A 145 -12.66 -2.07 -15.38
N PHE A 146 -12.06 -0.98 -14.85
CA PHE A 146 -12.84 0.14 -14.33
C PHE A 146 -13.65 0.84 -15.41
N ILE A 147 -13.07 1.13 -16.58
CA ILE A 147 -13.80 1.73 -17.72
C ILE A 147 -14.91 0.79 -18.21
N THR A 148 -14.64 -0.51 -18.26
CA THR A 148 -15.59 -1.52 -18.73
C THR A 148 -16.82 -1.63 -17.83
N LEU A 149 -16.63 -1.62 -16.51
CA LEU A 149 -17.72 -1.69 -15.54
C LEU A 149 -18.30 -0.31 -15.17
N SER A 150 -17.69 0.77 -15.64
CA SER A 150 -18.19 2.15 -15.48
C SER A 150 -19.32 2.42 -16.48
N PRO A 151 -20.19 3.42 -16.24
CA PRO A 151 -21.20 3.87 -17.21
C PRO A 151 -20.64 4.28 -18.59
N LEU A 152 -19.32 4.40 -18.72
CA LEU A 152 -18.59 4.63 -19.98
C LEU A 152 -18.41 3.36 -20.83
N GLY A 153 -18.71 2.18 -20.28
CA GLY A 153 -18.56 0.89 -20.94
C GLY A 153 -19.86 0.09 -20.96
N LEU A 154 -19.83 -1.12 -20.40
CA LEU A 154 -20.92 -2.10 -20.46
C LEU A 154 -22.09 -1.77 -19.51
N ALA A 155 -21.85 -0.93 -18.50
CA ALA A 155 -22.86 -0.54 -17.51
C ALA A 155 -23.74 0.65 -17.97
N ALA A 156 -23.56 1.12 -19.21
CA ALA A 156 -24.39 2.18 -19.79
C ALA A 156 -25.84 1.71 -19.99
N LYS A 157 -26.81 2.48 -19.49
CA LYS A 157 -28.25 2.17 -19.62
C LYS A 157 -28.76 2.23 -21.07
N THR A 158 -27.99 2.79 -21.98
CA THR A 158 -28.34 3.08 -23.38
C THR A 158 -27.68 2.14 -24.40
N GLY A 159 -27.03 1.05 -23.95
CA GLY A 159 -26.25 0.14 -24.81
C GLY A 159 -24.76 0.51 -24.85
N ILE A 160 -23.94 -0.27 -25.58
CA ILE A 160 -22.48 -0.07 -25.64
C ILE A 160 -22.18 1.24 -26.38
N PRO A 161 -21.56 2.24 -25.72
CA PRO A 161 -21.20 3.49 -26.39
C PRO A 161 -20.15 3.26 -27.47
N GLU A 162 -20.27 3.94 -28.61
CA GLU A 162 -19.25 3.92 -29.70
C GLU A 162 -17.86 4.40 -29.23
N SER A 163 -17.79 5.16 -28.13
CA SER A 163 -16.55 5.63 -27.51
C SER A 163 -15.81 4.55 -26.71
N PHE A 164 -16.50 3.48 -26.29
CA PHE A 164 -15.94 2.41 -25.46
C PHE A 164 -14.69 1.74 -26.06
N PRO A 165 -14.69 1.25 -27.33
CA PRO A 165 -13.51 0.62 -27.91
C PRO A 165 -12.34 1.59 -28.06
N TRP A 166 -12.61 2.87 -28.36
CA TRP A 166 -11.57 3.89 -28.46
C TRP A 166 -10.91 4.20 -27.11
N LEU A 167 -11.68 4.20 -26.02
CA LEU A 167 -11.15 4.39 -24.66
C LEU A 167 -10.24 3.23 -24.25
N ILE A 168 -10.64 1.98 -24.52
CA ILE A 168 -9.79 0.81 -24.24
C ILE A 168 -8.53 0.85 -25.10
N ALA A 169 -8.66 1.13 -26.41
CA ALA A 169 -7.52 1.25 -27.31
C ALA A 169 -6.55 2.35 -26.86
N ALA A 170 -7.04 3.48 -26.35
CA ALA A 170 -6.22 4.54 -25.80
C ALA A 170 -5.45 4.09 -24.54
N VAL A 171 -6.11 3.38 -23.61
CA VAL A 171 -5.46 2.88 -22.38
C VAL A 171 -4.34 1.90 -22.71
N TRP A 172 -4.61 0.91 -23.57
CA TRP A 172 -3.59 -0.05 -23.99
C TRP A 172 -2.51 0.59 -24.86
N GLY A 173 -2.86 1.57 -25.70
CA GLY A 173 -1.90 2.36 -26.46
C GLY A 173 -0.94 3.13 -25.56
N VAL A 174 -1.45 3.84 -24.54
CA VAL A 174 -0.63 4.54 -23.54
C VAL A 174 0.24 3.55 -22.77
N ALA A 175 -0.30 2.39 -22.37
CA ALA A 175 0.47 1.37 -21.68
C ALA A 175 1.63 0.83 -22.55
N LEU A 176 1.39 0.57 -23.84
CA LEU A 176 2.41 0.12 -24.79
C LEU A 176 3.47 1.20 -25.04
N ILE A 177 3.06 2.47 -25.20
CA ILE A 177 3.99 3.61 -25.32
C ILE A 177 4.84 3.73 -24.06
N PHE A 178 4.22 3.63 -22.88
CA PHE A 178 4.93 3.69 -21.59
C PHE A 178 5.93 2.55 -21.45
N ILE A 179 5.53 1.32 -21.79
CA ILE A 179 6.42 0.15 -21.84
C ILE A 179 7.57 0.39 -22.82
N PHE A 180 7.30 0.93 -24.00
CA PHE A 180 8.31 1.20 -25.02
C PHE A 180 9.32 2.25 -24.56
N VAL A 181 8.85 3.35 -23.95
CA VAL A 181 9.68 4.42 -23.37
C VAL A 181 10.52 3.89 -22.23
N LEU A 182 9.94 3.12 -21.30
CA LEU A 182 10.68 2.50 -20.20
C LEU A 182 11.73 1.51 -20.72
N THR A 183 11.38 0.68 -21.70
CA THR A 183 12.31 -0.30 -22.30
C THR A 183 13.45 0.40 -23.05
N ARG A 184 13.19 1.55 -23.70
CA ARG A 184 14.24 2.38 -24.31
C ARG A 184 15.16 3.00 -23.25
N ARG A 185 14.59 3.57 -22.19
CA ARG A 185 15.36 4.16 -21.07
C ARG A 185 16.24 3.12 -20.37
N GLN A 186 15.68 1.94 -20.09
CA GLN A 186 16.43 0.84 -19.49
C GLN A 186 17.59 0.38 -20.38
N ARG A 187 17.35 0.16 -21.68
CA ARG A 187 18.41 -0.24 -22.62
C ARG A 187 19.51 0.81 -22.77
N CYS A 188 19.16 2.10 -22.86
CA CYS A 188 20.17 3.17 -22.91
C CYS A 188 21.02 3.21 -21.63
N CYS A 189 20.41 3.08 -20.45
CA CYS A 189 21.12 3.07 -19.18
C CYS A 189 22.04 1.83 -19.06
N GLN A 190 21.55 0.65 -19.45
CA GLN A 190 22.32 -0.59 -19.46
C GLN A 190 23.50 -0.52 -20.43
N ASN A 191 23.30 -0.03 -21.66
CA ASN A 191 24.37 0.12 -22.65
C ASN A 191 25.42 1.15 -22.21
N GLY A 192 25.00 2.23 -21.55
CA GLY A 192 25.93 3.22 -20.98
C GLY A 192 26.78 2.65 -19.84
N CYS A 193 26.21 1.77 -19.01
CA CYS A 193 26.93 1.09 -17.94
C CYS A 193 27.97 0.10 -18.52
N LEU A 194 27.55 -0.72 -19.50
CA LEU A 194 28.44 -1.65 -20.21
C LEU A 194 29.60 -0.94 -20.91
N ARG A 195 29.35 0.21 -21.54
CA ARG A 195 30.41 1.00 -22.18
C ARG A 195 31.45 1.50 -21.18
N LYS A 196 31.02 1.98 -20.01
CA LYS A 196 31.94 2.43 -18.95
C LYS A 196 32.76 1.29 -18.35
N GLU A 197 32.20 0.10 -18.27
CA GLU A 197 32.91 -1.09 -17.79
C GLU A 197 33.96 -1.56 -18.82
N GLN A 198 33.64 -1.49 -20.12
CA GLN A 198 34.61 -1.74 -21.20
C GLN A 198 35.72 -0.68 -21.23
N GLU A 199 35.40 0.61 -21.06
CA GLU A 199 36.39 1.69 -20.99
C GLU A 199 37.33 1.53 -19.77
N ARG A 200 36.81 1.09 -18.62
CA ARG A 200 37.62 0.82 -17.41
C ARG A 200 38.56 -0.38 -17.57
N ASN A 201 38.12 -1.40 -18.31
CA ASN A 201 38.88 -2.63 -18.53
C ASN A 201 39.75 -2.58 -19.80
N ALA A 202 39.80 -1.43 -20.48
CA ALA A 202 40.66 -1.27 -21.65
C ALA A 202 42.14 -1.25 -21.21
N PRO A 203 43.02 -2.04 -21.83
CA PRO A 203 44.45 -2.02 -21.50
C PRO A 203 45.02 -0.63 -21.81
N GLU A 204 45.72 -0.04 -20.83
CA GLU A 204 46.42 1.23 -20.98
C GLU A 204 47.54 1.04 -22.00
N ILE A 205 47.30 1.47 -23.24
CA ILE A 205 48.32 1.50 -24.28
C ILE A 205 49.25 2.65 -23.92
N THR A 206 50.28 2.36 -23.12
CA THR A 206 51.40 3.27 -22.95
C THR A 206 52.15 3.35 -24.29
N PRO A 207 52.21 4.52 -24.94
CA PRO A 207 52.99 4.65 -26.16
C PRO A 207 54.45 4.55 -25.77
N ASN A 208 55.08 3.43 -26.12
CA ASN A 208 56.51 3.26 -25.95
C ASN A 208 57.23 4.27 -26.85
N ARG A 209 57.82 5.30 -26.24
CA ARG A 209 58.78 6.18 -26.89
C ARG A 209 59.80 6.70 -25.89
#